data_AF-A0A1R2AZC4-F1
#
_entry.id   AF-A0A1R2AZC4-F1
#
_cell.length_a   1.000
_cell.length_b   1.000
_cell.length_c   1.000
_cell.angle_alpha   90.00
_cell.angle_beta   90.00
_cell.angle_gamma   90.00
#
_symmetry.space_group_name_H-M   'P 1'
#
loop_
_entity.id
_entity.type
_entity.pdbx_description
1 polymer ?
#
loop_
_entity_poly.entity_id
_entity_poly.type
_entity_poly.pdbx_seq_one_letter_code
_entity_poly.pdbx_strand_id
1 'polypeptide(L)'
;MIGSLASSKWVKSDFYICSLDFENEISYSNSCEKFEGGLLLCKEGCYDTYENEYKTLCDEDSNTSSTLYGKIQLSFCNMFIRLYYGGLAMIGFEIISFISIIIWFSTMICSYRIKKCFWATCCCSICSCISHFIGIIVWFALSKADFKNECNIFPLDGSQPNLCATDGPGLSIFLMIIFPIIVGFYLFIGFKAYRINECPNIQNVETDQNENINLVRRKCQPQQTNNYVEEQQKKEKAKSEIVGASENSNGNIQSATFTKGVNKKK
;
A
#
# COMPACT_ATOMS: atom_id res chain seq x y z
N MET A 1 2.45 -3.40 -15.60
CA MET A 1 2.35 -3.70 -14.15
C MET A 1 0.96 -3.47 -13.57
N ILE A 2 0.26 -2.36 -13.87
CA ILE A 2 -1.11 -2.12 -13.36
C ILE A 2 -2.15 -3.13 -13.87
N GLY A 3 -2.00 -3.65 -15.10
CA GLY A 3 -2.85 -4.73 -15.63
C GLY A 3 -2.64 -6.10 -14.96
N SER A 4 -1.56 -6.27 -14.18
CA SER A 4 -1.34 -7.47 -13.39
C SER A 4 -2.32 -7.50 -12.22
N LEU A 5 -2.43 -6.41 -11.45
CA LEU A 5 -3.25 -6.32 -10.23
C LEU A 5 -4.77 -6.50 -10.47
N ALA A 6 -5.24 -6.31 -11.70
CA ALA A 6 -6.65 -6.52 -12.08
C ALA A 6 -6.95 -7.95 -12.56
N SER A 7 -5.95 -8.84 -12.62
CA SER A 7 -6.18 -10.23 -13.02
C SER A 7 -6.97 -10.97 -11.94
N SER A 8 -8.06 -11.63 -12.31
CA SER A 8 -8.78 -12.54 -11.41
C SER A 8 -7.90 -13.66 -10.83
N LYS A 9 -6.69 -13.85 -11.38
CA LYS A 9 -5.68 -14.79 -10.87
C LYS A 9 -5.27 -14.53 -9.41
N TRP A 10 -5.33 -13.30 -8.92
CA TRP A 10 -4.90 -12.97 -7.55
C TRP A 10 -5.94 -13.32 -6.48
N VAL A 11 -7.18 -13.51 -6.91
CA VAL A 11 -8.30 -13.95 -6.06
C VAL A 11 -8.64 -15.39 -6.43
N LYS A 12 -7.61 -16.21 -6.62
CA LYS A 12 -7.73 -17.65 -6.75
C LYS A 12 -7.06 -18.28 -5.55
N SER A 13 -7.85 -18.93 -4.72
CA SER A 13 -7.34 -19.95 -3.83
C SER A 13 -7.61 -21.31 -4.47
N ASP A 14 -6.54 -22.07 -4.68
CA ASP A 14 -6.60 -23.42 -5.18
C ASP A 14 -6.60 -24.37 -3.99
N PHE A 15 -7.70 -25.06 -3.76
CA PHE A 15 -7.79 -26.15 -2.79
C PHE A 15 -7.95 -27.46 -3.54
N TYR A 16 -7.36 -28.53 -3.03
CA TYR A 16 -7.45 -29.86 -3.64
C TYR A 16 -8.29 -30.75 -2.74
N ILE A 17 -9.28 -31.41 -3.32
CA ILE A 17 -10.08 -32.43 -2.63
C ILE A 17 -9.82 -33.74 -3.33
N CYS A 18 -9.14 -34.65 -2.66
CA CYS A 18 -9.02 -36.01 -3.16
C CYS A 18 -10.30 -36.77 -2.82
N SER A 19 -11.07 -37.14 -3.85
CA SER A 19 -12.25 -37.98 -3.67
C SER A 19 -11.80 -39.33 -3.11
N LEU A 20 -12.41 -39.72 -2.00
CA LEU A 20 -12.30 -41.09 -1.50
C LEU A 20 -13.21 -41.94 -2.39
N ASP A 21 -12.62 -42.86 -3.14
CA ASP A 21 -13.36 -43.82 -3.94
C ASP A 21 -13.95 -44.87 -2.99
N PHE A 22 -15.25 -44.74 -2.68
CA PHE A 22 -15.90 -45.55 -1.64
C PHE A 22 -16.14 -47.00 -2.05
N GLU A 23 -15.91 -47.37 -3.32
CA GLU A 23 -16.12 -48.74 -3.80
C GLU A 23 -14.96 -49.70 -3.50
N ASN A 24 -13.77 -49.20 -3.17
CA ASN A 24 -12.66 -50.04 -2.74
C ASN A 24 -11.97 -49.43 -1.52
N GLU A 25 -12.13 -50.06 -0.35
CA GLU A 25 -11.36 -49.73 0.84
C GLU A 25 -9.86 -49.60 0.47
N ILE A 26 -9.33 -48.38 0.60
CA ILE A 26 -7.90 -48.03 0.47
C ILE A 26 -7.38 -47.96 -0.99
N SER A 27 -8.10 -47.28 -1.88
CA SER A 27 -7.45 -46.64 -3.03
C SER A 27 -7.79 -45.16 -3.06
N TYR A 28 -6.83 -44.30 -2.68
CA TYR A 28 -6.91 -42.87 -3.00
C TYR A 28 -6.99 -42.76 -4.52
N SER A 29 -8.15 -42.38 -5.05
CA SER A 29 -8.23 -41.98 -6.45
C SER A 29 -7.27 -40.79 -6.63
N ASN A 30 -6.38 -40.90 -7.61
CA ASN A 30 -5.44 -39.83 -7.96
C ASN A 30 -6.14 -38.58 -8.56
N SER A 31 -7.47 -38.58 -8.69
CA SER A 31 -8.22 -37.43 -9.18
C SER A 31 -8.66 -36.54 -8.02
N CYS A 32 -7.73 -35.72 -7.52
CA CYS A 32 -8.14 -34.64 -6.62
C CYS A 32 -8.86 -33.56 -7.43
N GLU A 33 -10.13 -33.33 -7.14
CA GLU A 33 -10.89 -32.24 -7.72
C GLU A 33 -10.33 -30.93 -7.18
N LYS A 34 -10.01 -30.02 -8.11
CA LYS A 34 -9.50 -28.71 -7.80
C LYS A 34 -10.68 -27.78 -7.52
N PHE A 35 -10.75 -27.28 -6.30
CA PHE A 35 -11.66 -26.23 -5.91
C PHE A 35 -10.95 -24.90 -6.08
N GLU A 36 -11.41 -24.09 -7.03
CA GLU A 36 -10.88 -22.76 -7.28
C GLU A 36 -11.94 -21.74 -6.88
N GLY A 37 -11.58 -20.78 -6.04
CA GLY A 37 -12.52 -19.78 -5.56
C GLY A 37 -11.89 -18.44 -5.21
N GLY A 38 -12.73 -17.42 -5.09
CA GLY A 38 -12.39 -16.06 -4.68
C GLY A 38 -12.84 -15.74 -3.25
N LEU A 39 -13.10 -14.46 -2.97
CA LEU A 39 -13.48 -14.01 -1.62
C LEU A 39 -14.90 -14.46 -1.21
N LEU A 40 -15.84 -14.52 -2.16
CA LEU A 40 -17.25 -14.88 -1.94
C LEU A 40 -17.80 -15.91 -2.92
N LEU A 41 -17.11 -16.13 -4.04
CA LEU A 41 -17.56 -17.03 -5.10
C LEU A 41 -16.64 -18.24 -5.18
N CYS A 42 -17.24 -19.40 -5.37
CA CYS A 42 -16.53 -20.57 -5.85
C CYS A 42 -16.66 -20.62 -7.37
N LYS A 43 -15.60 -21.03 -8.06
CA LYS A 43 -15.49 -20.99 -9.53
C LYS A 43 -15.33 -22.39 -10.14
N GLU A 44 -14.50 -23.23 -9.54
CA GLU A 44 -14.35 -24.64 -9.91
C GLU A 44 -14.64 -25.49 -8.67
N GLY A 45 -15.32 -26.63 -8.84
CA GLY A 45 -15.73 -27.52 -7.75
C GLY A 45 -17.08 -27.20 -7.11
N CYS A 46 -17.66 -26.03 -7.36
CA CYS A 46 -18.98 -25.65 -6.82
C CYS A 46 -19.95 -25.22 -7.91
N TYR A 47 -21.23 -25.18 -7.58
CA TYR A 47 -22.30 -24.70 -8.46
C TYR A 47 -22.51 -23.18 -8.32
N ASP A 48 -22.24 -22.59 -7.16
CA ASP A 48 -22.55 -21.17 -6.90
C ASP A 48 -21.62 -20.49 -5.85
N THR A 49 -22.13 -19.47 -5.14
CA THR A 49 -21.44 -18.75 -4.04
C THR A 49 -21.21 -19.62 -2.80
N TYR A 50 -20.21 -19.28 -1.97
CA TYR A 50 -19.99 -19.99 -0.71
C TYR A 50 -21.18 -19.95 0.24
N GLU A 51 -22.02 -18.90 0.18
CA GLU A 51 -23.24 -18.83 0.97
C GLU A 51 -24.26 -19.88 0.55
N ASN A 52 -24.43 -20.06 -0.76
CA ASN A 52 -25.37 -21.03 -1.31
C ASN A 52 -24.85 -22.45 -1.11
N GLU A 53 -23.55 -22.69 -1.33
CA GLU A 53 -22.93 -23.98 -1.03
C GLU A 53 -23.02 -24.32 0.46
N TYR A 54 -22.76 -23.34 1.34
CA TYR A 54 -22.99 -23.50 2.77
C TYR A 54 -24.46 -23.88 3.05
N LYS A 55 -25.44 -23.17 2.50
CA LYS A 55 -26.86 -23.49 2.74
C LYS A 55 -27.23 -24.88 2.23
N THR A 56 -26.84 -25.23 1.01
CA THR A 56 -27.19 -26.53 0.41
C THR A 56 -26.50 -27.68 1.14
N LEU A 57 -25.20 -27.59 1.40
CA LEU A 57 -24.44 -28.65 2.06
C LEU A 57 -24.69 -28.74 3.57
N CYS A 58 -25.06 -27.65 4.24
CA CYS A 58 -25.27 -27.67 5.69
C CYS A 58 -26.73 -27.88 6.10
N ASP A 59 -27.71 -27.59 5.23
CA ASP A 59 -29.13 -27.82 5.53
C ASP A 59 -29.53 -29.29 5.27
N GLU A 60 -28.76 -30.05 4.48
CA GLU A 60 -28.96 -31.50 4.29
C GLU A 60 -28.52 -32.31 5.52
N ASP A 61 -29.48 -32.48 6.44
CA ASP A 61 -29.62 -33.53 7.45
C ASP A 61 -28.53 -33.66 8.54
N SER A 62 -28.73 -32.89 9.62
CA SER A 62 -28.06 -33.02 10.93
C SER A 62 -28.07 -34.43 11.55
N ASN A 63 -28.92 -35.33 11.04
CA ASN A 63 -29.06 -36.71 11.50
C ASN A 63 -27.93 -37.65 11.05
N THR A 64 -27.12 -37.25 10.05
CA THR A 64 -26.07 -38.10 9.45
C THR A 64 -24.67 -37.85 10.03
N SER A 65 -24.56 -36.95 11.01
CA SER A 65 -23.30 -36.47 11.61
C SER A 65 -22.41 -37.55 12.22
N SER A 66 -22.96 -38.74 12.53
CA SER A 66 -22.19 -39.88 13.05
C SER A 66 -21.49 -40.71 11.96
N THR A 67 -21.87 -40.57 10.70
CA THR A 67 -21.26 -41.30 9.58
C THR A 67 -19.98 -40.61 9.08
N LEU A 68 -19.08 -41.35 8.43
CA LEU A 68 -17.90 -40.77 7.79
C LEU A 68 -18.27 -39.70 6.76
N TYR A 69 -19.32 -39.96 5.97
CA TYR A 69 -19.86 -39.00 5.00
C TYR A 69 -20.34 -37.71 5.68
N GLY A 70 -21.11 -37.82 6.77
CA GLY A 70 -21.59 -36.67 7.53
C GLY A 70 -20.47 -35.84 8.14
N LYS A 71 -19.35 -36.45 8.55
CA LYS A 71 -18.16 -35.71 9.04
C LYS A 71 -17.43 -34.97 7.92
N ILE A 72 -17.32 -35.56 6.74
CA ILE A 72 -16.73 -34.89 5.57
C ILE A 72 -17.58 -33.68 5.19
N GLN A 73 -18.91 -33.85 5.10
CA GLN A 73 -19.86 -32.79 4.82
C GLN A 73 -19.80 -31.65 5.86
N LEU A 74 -19.70 -31.99 7.15
CA LEU A 74 -19.52 -31.01 8.23
C LEU A 74 -18.20 -30.22 8.08
N SER A 75 -17.13 -30.88 7.62
CA SER A 75 -15.83 -30.22 7.38
C SER A 75 -15.95 -29.18 6.27
N PHE A 76 -16.66 -29.50 5.18
CA PHE A 76 -16.97 -28.54 4.10
C PHE A 76 -17.84 -27.39 4.57
N CYS A 77 -18.90 -27.71 5.31
CA CYS A 77 -19.80 -26.74 5.91
C CYS A 77 -19.01 -25.70 6.74
N ASN A 78 -18.15 -26.19 7.63
CA ASN A 78 -17.29 -25.38 8.48
C ASN A 78 -16.27 -24.53 7.70
N MET A 79 -15.79 -25.03 6.55
CA MET A 79 -14.92 -24.27 5.66
C MET A 79 -15.68 -23.11 5.00
N PHE A 80 -16.81 -23.39 4.35
CA PHE A 80 -17.56 -22.40 3.59
C PHE A 80 -18.16 -21.31 4.49
N ILE A 81 -18.70 -21.66 5.65
CA ILE A 81 -19.23 -20.67 6.60
C ILE A 81 -18.15 -19.69 7.07
N ARG A 82 -16.93 -20.18 7.34
CA ARG A 82 -15.81 -19.35 7.78
C ARG A 82 -15.27 -18.46 6.67
N LEU A 83 -15.17 -19.00 5.45
CA LEU A 83 -14.81 -18.22 4.28
C LEU A 83 -15.83 -17.10 4.02
N TYR A 84 -17.13 -17.41 4.12
CA TYR A 84 -18.21 -16.44 3.98
C TYR A 84 -18.13 -15.32 5.01
N TYR A 85 -18.07 -15.65 6.31
CA TYR A 85 -17.98 -14.64 7.37
C TYR A 85 -16.66 -13.86 7.33
N GLY A 86 -15.55 -14.54 7.03
CA GLY A 86 -14.26 -13.89 6.81
C GLY A 86 -14.33 -12.88 5.67
N GLY A 87 -14.87 -13.28 4.52
CA GLY A 87 -15.07 -12.42 3.36
C GLY A 87 -15.97 -11.22 3.65
N LEU A 88 -17.10 -11.44 4.34
CA LEU A 88 -18.02 -10.37 4.74
C LEU A 88 -17.38 -9.36 5.69
N ALA A 89 -16.63 -9.84 6.69
CA ALA A 89 -15.89 -8.96 7.61
C ALA A 89 -14.83 -8.13 6.87
N MET A 90 -14.08 -8.76 5.97
CA MET A 90 -13.08 -8.07 5.14
C MET A 90 -13.72 -6.97 4.29
N ILE A 91 -14.83 -7.26 3.60
CA ILE A 91 -15.56 -6.27 2.79
C ILE A 91 -16.03 -5.10 3.66
N GLY A 92 -16.55 -5.37 4.87
CA GLY A 92 -16.96 -4.33 5.80
C GLY A 92 -15.83 -3.37 6.16
N PHE A 93 -14.65 -3.90 6.49
CA PHE A 93 -13.47 -3.08 6.78
C PHE A 93 -12.92 -2.35 5.55
N GLU A 94 -12.97 -2.97 4.36
CA GLU A 94 -12.58 -2.32 3.11
C GLU A 94 -13.49 -1.14 2.75
N ILE A 95 -14.79 -1.23 2.98
CA ILE A 95 -15.71 -0.11 2.77
C ILE A 95 -15.33 1.08 3.67
N ILE A 96 -15.03 0.82 4.94
CA ILE A 96 -14.56 1.85 5.89
C ILE A 96 -13.24 2.46 5.43
N SER A 97 -12.31 1.62 4.95
CA SER A 97 -11.03 2.07 4.39
C SER A 97 -11.25 2.96 3.16
N PHE A 98 -12.11 2.55 2.24
CA PHE A 98 -12.40 3.26 1.01
C PHE A 98 -13.06 4.62 1.27
N ILE A 99 -14.03 4.68 2.18
CA ILE A 99 -14.62 5.95 2.63
C ILE A 99 -13.55 6.86 3.24
N SER A 100 -12.68 6.31 4.09
CA SER A 100 -11.57 7.06 4.69
C SER A 100 -10.60 7.59 3.65
N ILE A 101 -10.33 6.83 2.58
CA ILE A 101 -9.50 7.27 1.43
C ILE A 101 -10.18 8.43 0.69
N ILE A 102 -11.49 8.37 0.42
CA ILE A 102 -12.22 9.47 -0.24
C ILE A 102 -12.15 10.76 0.58
N ILE A 103 -12.35 10.66 1.90
CA ILE A 103 -12.25 11.80 2.81
C ILE A 103 -10.80 12.28 2.89
N TRP A 104 -9.83 11.37 2.91
CA TRP A 104 -8.41 11.72 2.87
C TRP A 104 -8.04 12.50 1.60
N PHE A 105 -8.45 12.06 0.42
CA PHE A 105 -8.26 12.81 -0.83
C PHE A 105 -8.91 14.19 -0.77
N SER A 106 -10.15 14.28 -0.28
CA SER A 106 -10.88 15.55 -0.16
C SER A 106 -10.19 16.52 0.79
N THR A 107 -9.74 16.03 1.95
CA THR A 107 -9.02 16.83 2.94
C THR A 107 -7.61 17.20 2.48
N MET A 108 -6.97 16.37 1.66
CA MET A 108 -5.69 16.71 1.03
C MET A 108 -5.86 17.92 0.10
N ILE A 109 -6.87 17.92 -0.77
CA ILE A 109 -7.21 19.07 -1.63
C ILE A 109 -7.53 20.30 -0.79
N CYS A 110 -8.29 20.14 0.31
CA CYS A 110 -8.52 21.23 1.26
C CYS A 110 -7.20 21.76 1.83
N SER A 111 -6.29 20.89 2.27
CA SER A 111 -5.02 21.27 2.91
C SER A 111 -4.11 22.09 2.00
N TYR A 112 -4.20 21.89 0.68
CA TYR A 112 -3.51 22.73 -0.30
C TYR A 112 -4.03 24.18 -0.33
N ARG A 113 -5.32 24.41 -0.01
CA ARG A 113 -5.94 25.76 -0.01
C ARG A 113 -6.02 26.38 1.39
N ILE A 114 -6.36 25.57 2.39
CA ILE A 114 -6.66 25.97 3.76
C ILE A 114 -5.86 25.06 4.69
N LYS A 115 -4.77 25.60 5.26
CA LYS A 115 -3.80 24.87 6.11
C LYS A 115 -4.40 24.15 7.32
N LYS A 116 -5.61 24.53 7.76
CA LYS A 116 -6.29 23.96 8.92
C LYS A 116 -6.76 22.51 8.71
N CYS A 117 -6.83 22.03 7.46
CA CYS A 117 -7.29 20.69 7.12
C CYS A 117 -6.23 19.58 7.32
N PHE A 118 -4.97 19.91 7.61
CA PHE A 118 -3.86 18.94 7.64
C PHE A 118 -4.05 17.82 8.68
N TRP A 119 -4.57 18.15 9.86
CA TRP A 119 -4.84 17.15 10.90
C TRP A 119 -5.93 16.16 10.50
N ALA A 120 -6.97 16.63 9.79
CA ALA A 120 -8.03 15.76 9.28
C ALA A 120 -7.47 14.79 8.24
N THR A 121 -6.59 15.27 7.36
CA THR A 121 -5.85 14.44 6.39
C THR A 121 -5.03 13.35 7.09
N CYS A 122 -4.30 13.69 8.16
CA CYS A 122 -3.52 12.71 8.93
C CYS A 122 -4.42 11.67 9.60
N CYS A 123 -5.54 12.10 10.21
CA CYS A 123 -6.47 11.20 10.85
C CYS A 123 -7.10 10.21 9.86
N CYS A 124 -7.50 10.69 8.68
CA CYS A 124 -8.15 9.85 7.66
C CYS A 124 -7.18 8.86 7.01
N SER A 125 -5.92 9.26 6.80
CA SER A 125 -4.91 8.36 6.24
C SER A 125 -4.54 7.23 7.20
N ILE A 126 -4.40 7.55 8.50
CA ILE A 126 -4.17 6.55 9.55
C ILE A 126 -5.39 5.63 9.70
N CYS A 127 -6.60 6.20 9.70
CA CYS A 127 -7.85 5.44 9.79
C CYS A 127 -7.96 4.41 8.65
N SER A 128 -7.73 4.82 7.40
CA SER A 128 -7.72 3.91 6.24
C SER A 128 -6.71 2.78 6.39
N CYS A 129 -5.49 3.10 6.83
CA CYS A 129 -4.44 2.12 7.05
C CYS A 129 -4.84 1.10 8.12
N ILE A 130 -5.32 1.56 9.27
CA ILE A 130 -5.73 0.69 10.38
C ILE A 130 -6.93 -0.17 9.98
N SER A 131 -7.96 0.39 9.34
CA SER A 131 -9.13 -0.39 8.92
C SER A 131 -8.77 -1.50 7.93
N HIS A 132 -7.91 -1.20 6.95
CA HIS A 132 -7.43 -2.21 6.00
C HIS A 132 -6.68 -3.34 6.71
N PHE A 133 -5.80 -3.01 7.65
CA PHE A 133 -5.05 -3.99 8.44
C PHE A 133 -5.95 -4.87 9.30
N ILE A 134 -6.90 -4.26 10.00
CA ILE A 134 -7.85 -5.01 10.82
C ILE A 134 -8.67 -5.94 9.94
N GLY A 135 -9.12 -5.49 8.76
CA GLY A 135 -9.81 -6.33 7.79
C GLY A 135 -9.02 -7.58 7.43
N ILE A 136 -7.75 -7.42 7.06
CA ILE A 136 -6.86 -8.53 6.70
C ILE A 136 -6.65 -9.48 7.89
N ILE A 137 -6.35 -8.94 9.08
CA ILE A 137 -6.12 -9.75 10.29
C ILE A 137 -7.37 -10.55 10.66
N VAL A 138 -8.55 -9.92 10.64
CA VAL A 138 -9.83 -10.57 10.94
C VAL A 138 -10.13 -11.64 9.90
N TRP A 139 -9.88 -11.36 8.61
CA TRP A 139 -10.04 -12.35 7.56
C TRP A 139 -9.16 -13.59 7.79
N PHE A 140 -7.86 -13.41 8.05
CA PHE A 140 -6.95 -14.51 8.38
C PHE A 140 -7.38 -15.29 9.63
N ALA A 141 -7.83 -14.58 10.67
CA ALA A 141 -8.26 -15.19 11.93
C ALA A 141 -9.53 -16.05 11.75
N LEU A 142 -10.48 -15.59 10.94
CA LEU A 142 -11.74 -16.30 10.69
C LEU A 142 -11.57 -17.46 9.71
N SER A 143 -10.85 -17.23 8.61
CA SER A 143 -10.60 -18.23 7.59
C SER A 143 -9.64 -19.32 8.07
N LYS A 144 -8.75 -19.02 9.03
CA LYS A 144 -7.62 -19.89 9.41
C LYS A 144 -6.77 -20.28 8.20
N ALA A 145 -6.61 -19.36 7.24
CA ALA A 145 -5.71 -19.59 6.12
C ALA A 145 -4.27 -19.79 6.62
N ASP A 146 -3.66 -20.90 6.23
CA ASP A 146 -2.26 -21.19 6.51
C ASP A 146 -1.41 -20.87 5.28
N PHE A 147 -0.16 -20.49 5.50
CA PHE A 147 0.83 -20.25 4.44
C PHE A 147 1.53 -21.54 4.01
N LYS A 148 1.26 -22.64 4.71
CA LYS A 148 1.79 -23.96 4.38
C LYS A 148 0.96 -24.57 3.26
N ASN A 149 1.62 -25.02 2.20
CA ASN A 149 1.01 -25.73 1.07
C ASN A 149 0.63 -27.19 1.43
N GLU A 150 0.10 -27.42 2.63
CA GLU A 150 -0.26 -28.74 3.17
C GLU A 150 -1.75 -29.05 2.94
N CYS A 151 -2.20 -28.98 1.68
CA CYS A 151 -3.61 -29.26 1.30
C CYS A 151 -3.90 -30.72 0.96
N ASN A 152 -2.91 -31.59 1.09
CA ASN A 152 -3.07 -33.00 0.73
C ASN A 152 -3.85 -33.78 1.80
N ILE A 153 -4.17 -33.15 2.93
CA ILE A 153 -4.81 -33.81 4.08
C ILE A 153 -6.17 -33.17 4.32
N PHE A 154 -7.23 -33.90 3.96
CA PHE A 154 -8.60 -33.51 4.29
C PHE A 154 -9.03 -34.19 5.61
N PRO A 155 -9.50 -33.43 6.60
CA PRO A 155 -9.94 -33.98 7.87
C PRO A 155 -11.21 -34.83 7.72
N LEU A 156 -11.19 -36.04 8.26
CA LEU A 156 -12.33 -36.96 8.27
C LEU A 156 -13.14 -36.89 9.58
N ASP A 157 -12.76 -35.98 10.48
CA ASP A 157 -13.30 -35.86 11.83
C ASP A 157 -14.36 -34.75 11.96
N GLY A 158 -14.63 -33.98 10.89
CA GLY A 158 -15.52 -32.81 10.95
C GLY A 158 -14.78 -31.51 11.20
N SER A 159 -13.46 -31.55 11.44
CA SER A 159 -12.66 -30.35 11.61
C SER A 159 -12.51 -29.58 10.30
N GLN A 160 -12.19 -28.30 10.40
CA GLN A 160 -12.04 -27.45 9.22
C GLN A 160 -10.79 -27.88 8.43
N PRO A 161 -10.89 -28.12 7.10
CA PRO A 161 -9.73 -28.37 6.26
C PRO A 161 -8.79 -27.15 6.24
N ASN A 162 -7.49 -27.41 6.07
CA ASN A 162 -6.52 -26.35 5.87
C ASN A 162 -6.78 -25.66 4.53
N LEU A 163 -6.85 -24.33 4.56
CA LEU A 163 -6.93 -23.53 3.35
C LEU A 163 -5.53 -23.25 2.83
N CYS A 164 -5.14 -23.84 1.70
CA CYS A 164 -3.95 -23.41 0.96
C CYS A 164 -4.34 -22.29 0.03
N ALA A 165 -3.78 -21.13 0.28
CA ALA A 165 -3.90 -20.04 -0.66
C ALA A 165 -2.49 -19.74 -1.19
N THR A 166 -2.33 -19.98 -2.49
CA THR A 166 -1.05 -19.95 -3.19
C THR A 166 -0.49 -18.53 -3.26
N ASP A 167 -1.26 -17.60 -3.81
CA ASP A 167 -0.79 -16.23 -4.05
C ASP A 167 -1.52 -15.17 -3.20
N GLY A 168 -2.77 -15.44 -2.80
CA GLY A 168 -3.62 -14.48 -2.09
C GLY A 168 -3.01 -13.94 -0.79
N PRO A 169 -2.64 -14.79 0.18
CA PRO A 169 -2.05 -14.38 1.45
C PRO A 169 -0.75 -13.60 1.27
N GLY A 170 0.09 -14.01 0.32
CA GLY A 170 1.33 -13.32 -0.01
C GLY A 170 1.06 -11.89 -0.50
N LEU A 171 0.05 -11.71 -1.36
CA LEU A 171 -0.40 -10.39 -1.80
C LEU A 171 -0.96 -9.55 -0.64
N SER A 172 -1.76 -10.14 0.24
CA SER A 172 -2.30 -9.44 1.42
C SER A 172 -1.18 -8.93 2.33
N ILE A 173 -0.16 -9.77 2.61
CA ILE A 173 1.02 -9.35 3.38
C ILE A 173 1.78 -8.23 2.64
N PHE A 174 1.97 -8.37 1.33
CA PHE A 174 2.65 -7.35 0.53
C PHE A 174 1.93 -5.99 0.61
N LEU A 175 0.60 -5.99 0.50
CA LEU A 175 -0.22 -4.78 0.67
C LEU A 175 -0.14 -4.24 2.11
N MET A 176 -0.15 -5.10 3.13
CA MET A 176 0.09 -4.69 4.51
C MET A 176 1.45 -4.01 4.69
N ILE A 177 2.48 -4.36 3.92
CA ILE A 177 3.80 -3.71 4.05
C ILE A 177 3.86 -2.42 3.23
N ILE A 178 3.40 -2.43 1.99
CA ILE A 178 3.53 -1.27 1.09
C ILE A 178 2.61 -0.11 1.49
N PHE A 179 1.37 -0.41 1.87
CA PHE A 179 0.40 0.64 2.19
C PHE A 179 0.84 1.58 3.33
N PRO A 180 1.33 1.11 4.50
CA PRO A 180 1.83 1.99 5.55
C PRO A 180 3.11 2.73 5.15
N ILE A 181 3.95 2.17 4.27
CA ILE A 181 5.13 2.87 3.74
C ILE A 181 4.69 4.09 2.93
N ILE A 182 3.70 3.93 2.06
CA ILE A 182 3.14 5.03 1.26
C ILE A 182 2.52 6.09 2.17
N VAL A 183 1.69 5.68 3.13
CA VAL A 183 1.06 6.61 4.09
C VAL A 183 2.12 7.30 4.95
N GLY A 184 3.12 6.58 5.44
CA GLY A 184 4.22 7.12 6.23
C GLY A 184 5.06 8.13 5.47
N PHE A 185 5.41 7.85 4.21
CA PHE A 185 6.13 8.77 3.35
C PHE A 185 5.33 10.04 3.06
N TYR A 186 4.03 9.88 2.79
CA TYR A 186 3.11 11.00 2.63
C TYR A 186 3.07 11.89 3.88
N LEU A 187 2.88 11.30 5.06
CA LEU A 187 2.84 12.02 6.33
C LEU A 187 4.17 12.72 6.60
N PHE A 188 5.30 12.05 6.36
CA PHE A 188 6.63 12.64 6.54
C PHE A 188 6.82 13.91 5.69
N ILE A 189 6.48 13.85 4.39
CA ILE A 189 6.54 15.01 3.51
C ILE A 189 5.56 16.09 3.97
N GLY A 190 4.33 15.70 4.31
CA GLY A 190 3.28 16.59 4.79
C GLY A 190 3.71 17.37 6.04
N PHE A 191 4.25 16.68 7.04
CA PHE A 191 4.77 17.32 8.27
C PHE A 191 5.93 18.25 7.98
N LYS A 192 6.87 17.85 7.11
CA LYS A 192 8.00 18.71 6.73
C LYS A 192 7.51 19.98 6.02
N ALA A 193 6.56 19.86 5.10
CA ALA A 193 5.96 20.99 4.40
C ALA A 193 5.13 21.89 5.32
N TYR A 194 4.39 21.30 6.27
CA TYR A 194 3.58 22.04 7.23
C TYR A 194 4.46 22.92 8.15
N ARG A 195 5.54 22.36 8.71
CA ARG A 195 6.46 23.09 9.61
C ARG A 195 7.17 24.27 8.95
N ILE A 196 7.55 24.16 7.68
CA ILE A 196 8.18 25.27 6.92
C ILE A 196 7.23 26.47 6.82
N ASN A 197 5.93 26.22 6.78
CA ASN A 197 4.90 27.20 6.50
C ASN A 197 4.25 27.84 7.74
N GLU A 198 4.60 27.40 8.94
CA GLU A 198 4.11 27.94 10.23
C GLU A 198 5.01 29.05 10.80
N CYS A 199 6.06 29.46 10.09
CA CYS A 199 6.90 30.55 10.56
C CYS A 199 6.09 31.86 10.67
N PRO A 200 5.92 32.40 11.89
CA PRO A 200 5.09 33.57 12.10
C PRO A 200 5.65 34.75 11.32
N ASN A 201 4.78 35.51 10.67
CA ASN A 201 5.16 36.74 9.99
C ASN A 201 5.63 37.76 11.05
N ILE A 202 6.94 37.95 11.17
CA ILE A 202 7.62 38.86 12.11
C ILE A 202 7.41 40.34 11.71
N GLN A 203 6.27 40.68 11.09
CA GLN A 203 5.98 42.06 10.67
C GLN A 203 5.19 42.85 11.73
N ASN A 204 4.70 42.21 12.79
CA ASN A 204 3.85 42.87 13.81
C ASN A 204 4.44 42.85 15.24
N VAL A 205 5.74 42.55 15.41
CA VAL A 205 6.40 42.69 16.72
C VAL A 205 7.01 44.09 16.78
N GLU A 206 6.17 45.08 17.02
CA GLU A 206 6.61 46.41 17.41
C GLU A 206 6.86 46.41 18.93
N THR A 207 8.02 46.92 19.33
CA THR A 207 8.47 47.29 20.69
C THR A 207 8.97 46.22 21.70
N ASP A 208 10.26 46.41 22.06
CA ASP A 208 10.93 46.23 23.37
C ASP A 208 11.76 45.00 23.78
N GLN A 209 11.99 43.97 22.94
CA GLN A 209 13.04 42.97 23.26
C GLN A 209 13.84 42.51 22.04
N ASN A 210 14.92 43.25 21.73
CA ASN A 210 15.76 43.07 20.55
C ASN A 210 16.63 41.77 20.58
N GLU A 211 16.78 41.12 21.74
CA GLU A 211 17.64 39.94 21.89
C GLU A 211 16.94 38.62 21.51
N ASN A 212 15.62 38.52 21.68
CA ASN A 212 14.85 37.28 21.41
C ASN A 212 14.50 37.08 19.92
N ILE A 213 14.50 38.15 19.11
CA ILE A 213 14.11 38.13 17.69
C ILE A 213 15.12 37.35 16.84
N ASN A 214 16.41 37.44 17.18
CA ASN A 214 17.46 36.72 16.45
C ASN A 214 17.41 35.20 16.67
N LEU A 215 16.91 34.73 17.82
CA LEU A 215 16.77 33.32 18.13
C LEU A 215 15.57 32.69 17.40
N VAL A 216 14.46 33.45 17.29
CA VAL A 216 13.25 33.05 16.54
C VAL A 216 13.53 33.06 15.03
N ARG A 217 14.25 34.07 14.52
CA ARG A 217 14.63 34.15 13.09
C ARG A 217 15.52 32.98 12.66
N ARG A 218 16.45 32.51 13.50
CA ARG A 218 17.29 31.32 13.21
C ARG A 218 16.49 30.02 13.16
N LYS A 219 15.42 29.87 13.94
CA LYS A 219 14.56 28.67 13.92
C LYS A 219 13.65 28.58 12.70
N CYS A 220 13.42 29.70 12.02
CA CYS A 220 12.44 29.84 10.96
C CYS A 220 13.00 30.12 9.55
N GLN A 221 14.32 30.25 9.41
CA GLN A 221 14.95 30.19 8.10
C GLN A 221 15.22 28.71 7.74
N PRO A 222 14.43 28.09 6.83
CA PRO A 222 14.92 26.91 6.13
C PRO A 222 16.21 27.32 5.39
N GLN A 223 17.10 26.36 5.17
CA GLN A 223 18.44 26.49 4.56
C GLN A 223 18.52 27.18 3.16
N GLN A 224 17.50 27.90 2.70
CA GLN A 224 17.54 28.72 1.48
C GLN A 224 18.62 29.82 1.52
N THR A 225 19.05 30.27 2.70
CA THR A 225 20.19 31.18 2.80
C THR A 225 21.51 30.54 2.35
N ASN A 226 21.70 29.22 2.46
CA ASN A 226 22.98 28.63 2.04
C ASN A 226 23.13 28.61 0.52
N ASN A 227 22.08 28.27 -0.22
CA ASN A 227 22.14 28.28 -1.69
C ASN A 227 22.19 29.71 -2.26
N TYR A 228 21.45 30.66 -1.68
CA TYR A 228 21.47 32.05 -2.15
C TYR A 228 22.79 32.76 -1.79
N VAL A 229 23.37 32.48 -0.62
CA VAL A 229 24.67 33.00 -0.22
C VAL A 229 25.79 32.35 -1.03
N GLU A 230 25.76 31.05 -1.31
CA GLU A 230 26.71 30.41 -2.24
C GLU A 230 26.60 31.00 -3.67
N GLU A 231 25.39 31.27 -4.16
CA GLU A 231 25.20 31.84 -5.49
C GLU A 231 25.67 33.31 -5.56
N GLN A 232 25.43 34.09 -4.50
CA GLN A 232 25.95 35.46 -4.37
C GLN A 232 27.48 35.47 -4.25
N GLN A 233 28.08 34.59 -3.44
CA GLN A 233 29.53 34.46 -3.33
C GLN A 233 30.17 34.01 -4.66
N LYS A 234 29.53 33.11 -5.43
CA LYS A 234 29.99 32.75 -6.77
C LYS A 234 29.93 33.94 -7.73
N LYS A 235 28.88 34.77 -7.68
CA LYS A 235 28.74 35.97 -8.52
C LYS A 235 29.76 37.05 -8.16
N GLU A 236 30.03 37.28 -6.87
CA GLU A 236 31.06 38.23 -6.44
C GLU A 236 32.48 37.77 -6.79
N LYS A 237 32.78 36.48 -6.61
CA LYS A 237 34.07 35.92 -7.01
C LYS A 237 34.29 36.05 -8.52
N ALA A 238 33.30 35.73 -9.34
CA ALA A 238 33.37 35.92 -10.80
C ALA A 238 33.54 37.40 -11.19
N LYS A 239 32.91 38.34 -10.46
CA LYS A 239 33.07 39.79 -10.72
C LYS A 239 34.49 40.28 -10.39
N SER A 240 35.10 39.76 -9.33
CA SER A 240 36.49 40.12 -8.96
C SER A 240 37.53 39.64 -9.98
N GLU A 241 37.33 38.47 -10.59
CA GLU A 241 38.23 37.94 -11.63
C GLU A 241 38.17 38.78 -12.92
N ILE A 242 36.99 39.32 -13.29
CA ILE A 242 36.83 40.17 -14.48
C ILE A 242 37.51 41.55 -14.28
N VAL A 243 37.43 42.13 -13.08
CA VAL A 243 38.06 43.43 -12.79
C VAL A 243 39.59 43.30 -12.77
N GLY A 244 40.13 42.21 -12.21
CA GLY A 244 41.57 41.94 -12.23
C GLY A 244 42.14 41.71 -13.64
N ALA A 245 41.36 41.17 -14.57
CA ALA A 245 41.76 41.01 -15.97
C ALA A 245 41.76 42.35 -16.74
N SER A 246 40.91 43.31 -16.35
CA SER A 246 40.82 44.62 -17.01
C SER A 246 41.98 45.55 -16.64
N GLU A 247 42.55 45.45 -15.45
CA GLU A 247 43.69 46.30 -15.03
C GLU A 247 45.02 45.87 -15.66
N ASN A 248 45.13 44.64 -16.16
CA ASN A 248 46.32 44.15 -16.86
C ASN A 248 46.28 44.32 -18.39
N SER A 249 45.22 44.93 -18.95
CA SER A 249 45.06 45.13 -20.41
C SER A 249 45.41 46.55 -20.90
N ASN A 250 45.99 47.41 -20.04
CA ASN A 250 46.52 48.72 -20.48
C ASN A 250 47.99 48.66 -20.97
N GLY A 251 48.54 47.45 -21.13
CA GLY A 251 49.84 47.23 -21.74
C GLY A 251 49.73 46.56 -23.11
N ASN A 252 50.03 47.33 -24.15
CA ASN A 252 50.40 46.89 -25.50
C ASN A 252 49.28 46.43 -26.45
N ILE A 253 48.75 47.40 -27.20
CA ILE A 253 48.08 47.18 -28.49
C ILE A 253 49.15 46.71 -29.50
N GLN A 254 49.26 45.40 -29.72
CA GLN A 254 49.87 44.86 -30.94
C GLN A 254 48.76 44.39 -31.88
N SER A 255 48.65 45.07 -33.03
CA SER A 255 47.84 44.67 -34.18
C SER A 255 48.19 43.26 -34.63
N ALA A 256 47.31 42.30 -34.38
CA ALA A 256 47.36 40.98 -35.01
C ALA A 256 46.36 40.94 -36.18
N THR A 257 46.92 40.92 -37.39
CA THR A 257 46.21 40.73 -38.65
C THR A 257 45.63 39.31 -38.69
N PHE A 258 44.31 39.17 -38.77
CA PHE A 258 43.62 37.88 -38.83
C PHE A 258 43.43 37.44 -40.29
N THR A 259 44.17 36.43 -40.71
CA THR A 259 44.02 35.75 -42.00
C THR A 259 42.87 34.73 -41.95
N LYS A 260 41.92 34.88 -42.88
CA LYS A 260 40.82 33.94 -43.15
C LYS A 260 41.35 32.56 -43.53
N GLY A 261 41.06 31.55 -42.71
CA GLY A 261 41.20 30.14 -43.04
C GLY A 261 39.83 29.47 -43.21
N VAL A 262 39.37 29.38 -44.45
CA VAL A 262 38.24 28.53 -44.86
C VAL A 262 38.70 27.08 -44.79
N ASN A 263 37.97 26.21 -44.08
CA ASN A 263 38.08 24.78 -44.34
C ASN A 263 36.72 24.08 -44.25
N LYS A 264 36.22 23.75 -45.46
CA LYS A 264 35.21 22.72 -45.74
C LYS A 264 35.80 21.34 -45.47
N LYS A 265 35.01 20.43 -44.91
CA LYS A 265 34.94 18.97 -45.15
C LYS A 265 34.25 18.30 -43.94
N LYS A 266 33.42 17.27 -44.07
CA LYS A 266 32.81 16.58 -45.20
C LYS A 266 31.64 15.78 -44.61
#